data_AF-A0A2H6HA09-F1
#
_entry.id   AF-A0A2H6HA09-F1
#
_cell.length_a   1.000
_cell.length_b   1.000
_cell.length_c   1.000
_cell.angle_alpha   90.00
_cell.angle_beta   90.00
_cell.angle_gamma   90.00
#
_symmetry.space_group_name_H-M   'P 1'
#
loop_
_entity.id
_entity.type
_entity.pdbx_description
1 polymer ?
#
loop_
_entity_poly.entity_id
_entity_poly.type
_entity_poly.pdbx_seq_one_letter_code
_entity_poly.pdbx_strand_id
1 'polypeptide(L)' 'MSSHDVTVAIYALIALVGVAVQLMSLREGSDIPSLGQVLTRIMHSRSGRIGVMAGWMWLGLHYFAR' A
#
# COMPACT_ATOMS: atom_id res chain seq x y z
N MET A 1 6.13 7.14 27.18
CA MET A 1 5.90 6.97 25.74
C MET A 1 5.60 8.33 25.15
N SER A 2 6.48 8.82 24.29
CA SER A 2 6.27 10.05 23.53
C SER A 2 5.19 9.81 22.47
N SER A 3 4.46 10.86 22.06
CA SER A 3 3.55 10.79 20.91
C SER A 3 4.24 10.25 19.66
N HIS A 4 5.53 10.55 19.49
CA HIS A 4 6.36 10.01 18.42
C HIS A 4 6.46 8.48 18.47
N ASP A 5 6.69 7.90 19.66
CA ASP A 5 6.83 6.45 19.84
C ASP A 5 5.52 5.74 19.50
N VAL A 6 4.39 6.34 19.89
CA VAL A 6 3.05 5.83 19.57
C VAL A 6 2.80 5.87 18.06
N THR A 7 3.13 6.98 17.40
CA THR A 7 3.01 7.10 15.95
C THR A 7 3.87 6.08 15.21
N VAL A 8 5.12 5.89 15.63
CA VAL A 8 6.02 4.87 15.06
C VAL A 8 5.47 3.46 15.26
N ALA A 9 4.98 3.14 16.46
CA ALA A 9 4.39 1.83 16.75
C ALA A 9 3.16 1.54 15.87
N ILE A 10 2.30 2.54 15.66
CA ILE A 10 1.12 2.40 14.79
C ILE A 10 1.54 2.17 13.34
N TYR A 11 2.48 2.95 12.80
CA TYR A 11 2.96 2.74 11.43
C TYR A 11 3.64 1.39 11.26
N ALA A 12 4.42 0.94 12.26
CA ALA A 12 5.04 -0.37 12.26
C ALA A 12 4.00 -1.49 12.27
N LEU A 13 2.95 -1.36 13.08
CA LEU A 13 1.85 -2.33 13.13
C LEU A 13 1.12 -2.41 11.78
N ILE A 14 0.81 -1.27 11.16
CA ILE A 14 0.17 -1.22 9.83
C ILE A 14 1.05 -1.92 8.79
N ALA A 15 2.36 -1.63 8.79
CA ALA A 15 3.30 -2.28 7.88
C ALA A 15 3.35 -3.81 8.10
N LEU A 16 3.40 -4.24 9.36
CA LEU A 16 3.45 -5.66 9.72
C LEU A 16 2.17 -6.39 9.29
N VAL A 17 1.00 -5.80 9.52
CA VAL A 17 -0.28 -6.34 9.04
C VAL A 17 -0.29 -6.43 7.51
N GLY A 18 0.18 -5.40 6.80
CA GLY A 18 0.29 -5.41 5.35
C GLY A 18 1.18 -6.54 4.83
N VAL A 19 2.34 -6.75 5.45
CA VAL A 19 3.25 -7.85 5.11
C VAL A 19 2.61 -9.21 5.43
N ALA A 20 1.96 -9.36 6.57
CA ALA A 20 1.28 -10.59 6.96
C ALA A 20 0.17 -10.97 5.95
N VAL A 21 -0.66 -10.01 5.56
CA VAL A 21 -1.70 -10.19 4.52
C VAL A 21 -1.07 -10.58 3.18
N GLN A 22 0.03 -9.93 2.79
CA GLN A 22 0.74 -10.26 1.56
C GLN A 22 1.32 -11.69 1.61
N LEU A 23 1.90 -12.11 2.74
CA LEU A 23 2.38 -13.48 2.91
C LEU A 23 1.24 -14.50 2.86
N MET A 24 0.09 -14.17 3.46
CA MET A 24 -1.10 -15.03 3.38
C MET A 24 -1.62 -15.15 1.94
N SER A 25 -1.58 -14.06 1.16
CA SER A 25 -1.99 -14.08 -0.25
C SER A 25 -1.10 -14.96 -1.15
N LEU A 26 0.14 -15.24 -0.74
CA LEU A 26 1.08 -16.08 -1.47
C LEU A 26 0.87 -17.58 -1.21
N ARG A 27 0.01 -17.96 -0.25
CA ARG A 27 -0.28 -19.36 0.02
C ARG A 27 -1.15 -19.95 -1.10
N GLU A 28 -0.79 -21.15 -1.56
CA GLU A 28 -1.60 -21.91 -2.51
C GLU A 28 -3.00 -22.17 -1.93
N GLY A 29 -4.05 -21.79 -2.66
CA GLY A 29 -5.44 -21.87 -2.21
C GLY A 29 -5.93 -20.68 -1.37
N SER A 30 -5.16 -19.61 -1.26
CA SER A 30 -5.62 -18.37 -0.61
C SER A 30 -6.62 -17.60 -1.49
N ASP A 31 -7.78 -17.24 -0.92
CA ASP A 31 -8.75 -16.32 -1.53
C ASP A 31 -8.33 -14.84 -1.43
N ILE A 32 -7.30 -14.53 -0.64
CA ILE A 32 -6.80 -13.17 -0.47
C ILE A 32 -6.00 -12.78 -1.72
N PRO A 33 -6.42 -11.74 -2.48
CA PRO A 33 -5.65 -11.28 -3.62
C PRO A 33 -4.37 -10.58 -3.17
N SER A 34 -3.26 -10.89 -3.83
CA SER A 34 -1.99 -10.21 -3.62
C SER A 34 -2.06 -8.75 -4.03
N LEU A 35 -1.17 -7.91 -3.45
CA LEU A 35 -1.05 -6.51 -3.86
C LEU A 35 -0.80 -6.39 -5.38
N GLY A 36 -0.01 -7.30 -5.95
CA GLY A 36 0.21 -7.37 -7.40
C GLY A 36 -1.07 -7.55 -8.18
N GLN A 37 -1.93 -8.50 -7.79
CA GLN A 37 -3.22 -8.74 -8.45
C GLN A 37 -4.17 -7.54 -8.31
N VAL A 38 -4.20 -6.90 -7.13
CA VAL A 38 -5.00 -5.69 -6.90
C VAL A 38 -4.51 -4.56 -7.81
N LEU A 39 -3.21 -4.33 -7.89
CA LEU A 39 -2.63 -3.31 -8.77
C LEU A 39 -2.88 -3.63 -10.25
N THR A 40 -2.71 -4.87 -10.69
CA THR A 40 -3.04 -5.29 -12.05
C THR A 40 -4.51 -5.02 -12.38
N ARG A 41 -5.42 -5.30 -11.44
CA ARG A 41 -6.85 -5.02 -11.58
C ARG A 41 -7.13 -3.52 -11.70
N ILE A 42 -6.51 -2.70 -10.86
CA ILE A 42 -6.64 -1.24 -10.91
C ILE A 42 -6.13 -0.70 -12.25
N MET A 43 -4.94 -1.17 -12.67
CA MET A 43 -4.28 -0.77 -13.92
C MET A 43 -5.01 -1.27 -15.17
N HIS A 44 -6.01 -2.13 -15.06
CA HIS A 44 -6.84 -2.54 -16.18
C HIS A 44 -7.75 -1.40 -16.69
N SER A 45 -8.13 -0.47 -15.82
CA SER A 45 -9.01 0.66 -16.19
C SER A 45 -8.22 1.95 -16.45
N ARG A 46 -8.70 2.77 -17.40
CA ARG A 46 -8.10 4.08 -17.69
C ARG A 46 -8.18 5.01 -16.47
N SER A 47 -9.29 4.99 -15.75
CA SER A 47 -9.48 5.73 -14.49
C SER A 47 -8.52 5.25 -13.39
N GLY A 48 -8.33 3.94 -13.23
CA GLY A 48 -7.39 3.38 -12.26
C GLY A 48 -5.94 3.79 -12.53
N ARG A 49 -5.50 3.78 -13.80
CA ARG A 49 -4.17 4.28 -14.18
C ARG A 49 -3.99 5.75 -13.84
N ILE A 50 -4.99 6.59 -14.13
CA ILE A 50 -4.97 8.02 -13.77
C ILE A 50 -4.89 8.18 -12.25
N GLY A 51 -5.67 7.39 -11.49
CA GLY A 51 -5.62 7.41 -10.03
C GLY A 51 -4.25 7.05 -9.47
N VAL A 52 -3.61 5.99 -10.00
CA VAL A 52 -2.25 5.59 -9.61
C VAL A 52 -1.24 6.69 -9.94
N MET A 53 -1.31 7.28 -11.13
CA MET A 53 -0.41 8.38 -11.54
C MET A 53 -0.63 9.65 -10.72
N ALA A 54 -1.87 10.00 -10.40
CA ALA A 54 -2.19 11.14 -9.54
C ALA A 54 -1.69 10.91 -8.11
N GLY A 55 -1.86 9.70 -7.56
CA GLY A 55 -1.30 9.33 -6.26
C GLY A 55 0.22 9.42 -6.26
N TRP A 56 0.88 8.93 -7.32
CA TRP A 56 2.33 9.04 -7.47
C TRP A 56 2.80 10.50 -7.58
N MET A 57 2.12 11.32 -8.37
CA MET A 57 2.44 12.74 -8.51
C MET A 57 2.24 13.49 -7.19
N TRP A 58 1.19 13.17 -6.44
CA TRP A 58 0.95 13.73 -5.12
C TRP A 58 2.06 13.35 -4.13
N LEU A 59 2.48 12.08 -4.11
CA LEU A 59 3.61 11.61 -3.29
C LEU A 59 4.91 12.32 -3.67
N GLY A 60 5.17 12.45 -4.97
CA GLY A 60 6.31 13.19 -5.51
C GLY A 60 6.32 14.64 -5.02
N LEU A 61 5.22 15.37 -5.21
CA LEU A 61 5.11 16.76 -4.75
C LEU A 61 5.20 16.88 -3.22
N HIS A 62 4.60 15.95 -2.48
CA HIS A 62 4.57 16.04 -1.01
C HIS A 62 5.95 15.77 -0.37
N TYR A 63 6.72 14.83 -0.92
CA TYR A 63 8.00 14.43 -0.35
C TYR A 63 9.23 15.07 -1.02
N PHE A 64 9.20 15.38 -2.32
CA PHE A 64 10.35 15.95 -3.04
C PHE A 64 10.31 17.47 -3.21
N ALA A 65 9.15 18.12 -3.08
CA ALA A 65 9.07 19.58 -3.16
C ALA A 65 9.34 20.28 -1.80
N ARG A 66 9.96 19.56 -0.85
CA ARG A 66 10.44 20.06 0.44
C ARG A 66 11.96 19.99 0.50
#